data_AF-A0A955SSK7-F1
#
_entry.id   AF-A0A955SSK7-F1
#
_cell.length_a   1.000
_cell.length_b   1.000
_cell.length_c   1.000
_cell.angle_alpha   90.00
_cell.angle_beta   90.00
_cell.angle_gamma   90.00
#
_symmetry.space_group_name_H-M   'P 1'
#
loop_
_entity.id
_entity.type
_entity.pdbx_description
1 polymer ?
#
loop_
_entity_poly.entity_id
_entity_poly.type
_entity_poly.pdbx_seq_one_letter_code
_entity_poly.pdbx_strand_id
1 'polypeptide(L)'
;MLDIKWIRDNPKAAEEALQSRIPGLELTELLSLDRQRRDAITLSESLRAEQNKVGKEIPQRKKAGESADELIARLSQIKKESQEAQDRLKEIEARFEEIALGLPNVPHESVLRSLNKEDNQVVKTFGEKPSFDFPFRNHLEVADHLGILDFERGAKITGAGFPIYVGDGSRLERALLNFLLDRNEGRGFVPLGLPYLVNSETGYTSGQLPKFADQMYHVTEDDLYVIPTAEIALGGLHRDEIVLEEKLPLRYTAYTACFRREAGTYGTEERGLVRNHQFNKVELFSLVAPDKSYEELELLRSCAEDSVEKLGLHYQTTNLVSGDLGQA
;
A
#
# COMPACT_ATOMS: atom_id res chain seq x y z
N MET A 1 -0.35 2.63 8.15
CA MET A 1 -0.92 2.25 9.47
C MET A 1 -1.51 3.49 10.13
N LEU A 2 -2.69 3.36 10.76
CA LEU A 2 -3.31 4.45 11.49
C LEU A 2 -2.61 4.71 12.83
N ASP A 3 -2.64 5.97 13.29
CA ASP A 3 -2.09 6.32 14.60
C ASP A 3 -2.91 5.68 15.73
N ILE A 4 -2.30 4.73 16.44
CA ILE A 4 -2.93 4.04 17.56
C ILE A 4 -3.31 5.01 18.69
N LYS A 5 -2.59 6.12 18.85
CA LYS A 5 -2.95 7.14 19.85
C LYS A 5 -4.26 7.83 19.47
N TRP A 6 -4.40 8.24 18.21
CA TRP A 6 -5.65 8.83 17.73
C TRP A 6 -6.84 7.87 17.90
N ILE A 7 -6.67 6.58 17.57
CA ILE A 7 -7.71 5.55 17.78
C ILE A 7 -8.07 5.43 19.26
N ARG A 8 -7.07 5.41 20.15
CA ARG A 8 -7.29 5.30 21.60
C ARG A 8 -8.02 6.51 22.18
N ASP A 9 -7.68 7.70 21.69
CA ASP A 9 -8.27 8.96 22.16
C ASP A 9 -9.67 9.18 21.55
N ASN A 10 -9.97 8.59 20.40
CA ASN A 10 -11.22 8.79 19.64
C ASN A 10 -11.87 7.48 19.13
N PRO A 11 -12.09 6.46 19.99
CA PRO A 11 -12.42 5.10 19.53
C PRO A 11 -13.73 5.04 18.74
N LYS A 12 -14.78 5.74 19.19
CA LYS A 12 -16.08 5.76 18.50
C LYS A 12 -16.01 6.42 17.13
N ALA A 13 -15.26 7.52 17.01
CA ALA A 13 -15.11 8.23 15.74
C ALA A 13 -14.29 7.42 14.73
N ALA A 14 -13.23 6.77 15.20
CA ALA A 14 -12.43 5.85 14.38
C ALA A 14 -13.27 4.67 13.88
N GLU A 15 -14.04 4.05 14.78
CA GLU A 15 -14.91 2.92 14.45
C GLU A 15 -16.00 3.32 13.45
N GLU A 16 -16.72 4.42 13.68
CA GLU A 16 -17.75 4.91 12.74
C GLU A 16 -17.17 5.20 11.35
N ALA A 17 -16.00 5.84 11.29
CA ALA A 17 -15.37 6.16 10.01
C ALA A 17 -14.90 4.90 9.26
N LEU A 18 -14.33 3.92 9.96
CA LEU A 18 -13.91 2.65 9.36
C LEU A 18 -15.09 1.77 8.96
N GLN A 19 -16.20 1.82 9.69
CA GLN A 19 -17.44 1.11 9.36
C GLN A 19 -18.07 1.58 8.05
N SER A 20 -17.80 2.81 7.62
CA SER A 20 -18.21 3.28 6.29
C SER A 20 -17.54 2.50 5.14
N ARG A 21 -16.41 1.84 5.43
CA ARG A 21 -15.69 0.96 4.49
C ARG A 21 -15.95 -0.51 4.76
N ILE A 22 -15.92 -0.91 6.03
CA ILE A 22 -16.04 -2.30 6.48
C ILE A 22 -17.16 -2.39 7.52
N PRO A 23 -18.41 -2.68 7.10
CA PRO A 23 -19.54 -2.77 8.02
C PRO A 23 -19.30 -3.77 9.14
N GLY A 24 -19.59 -3.35 10.37
CA GLY A 24 -19.41 -4.21 11.56
C GLY A 24 -17.96 -4.37 12.02
N LEU A 25 -17.01 -3.61 11.45
CA LEU A 25 -15.66 -3.51 12.01
C LEU A 25 -15.74 -2.97 13.44
N GLU A 26 -15.08 -3.66 14.36
CA GLU A 26 -14.97 -3.27 15.77
C GLU A 26 -13.50 -3.07 16.17
N LEU A 27 -13.22 -2.06 16.99
CA LEU A 27 -11.86 -1.75 17.46
C LEU A 27 -11.53 -2.31 18.85
N THR A 28 -12.47 -3.04 19.46
CA THR A 28 -12.35 -3.56 20.83
C THR A 28 -11.13 -4.47 21.03
N GLU A 29 -10.87 -5.40 20.11
CA GLU A 29 -9.71 -6.30 20.20
C GLU A 29 -8.40 -5.52 20.10
N LEU A 30 -8.28 -4.61 19.12
CA LEU A 30 -7.09 -3.78 18.92
C LEU A 30 -6.78 -2.93 20.15
N LEU A 31 -7.79 -2.29 20.73
CA LEU A 31 -7.64 -1.46 21.94
C LEU A 31 -7.28 -2.30 23.18
N SER A 32 -7.82 -3.51 23.28
CA SER A 32 -7.45 -4.47 24.33
C SER A 32 -5.99 -4.89 24.20
N LEU A 33 -5.53 -5.21 22.99
CA LEU A 33 -4.14 -5.57 22.70
C LEU A 33 -3.20 -4.39 22.95
N ASP A 34 -3.55 -3.16 22.56
CA ASP A 34 -2.76 -1.97 22.86
C ASP A 34 -2.60 -1.78 24.38
N ARG A 35 -3.66 -1.99 25.15
CA ARG A 35 -3.57 -1.94 26.61
C ARG A 35 -2.63 -3.02 27.15
N GLN A 36 -2.82 -4.27 26.74
CA GLN A 36 -1.98 -5.38 27.18
C GLN A 36 -0.50 -5.17 26.79
N ARG A 37 -0.24 -4.61 25.60
CA ARG A 37 1.11 -4.25 25.14
C ARG A 37 1.77 -3.25 26.08
N ARG A 38 1.07 -2.15 26.41
CA ARG A 38 1.58 -1.13 27.34
C ARG A 38 1.80 -1.67 28.76
N ASP A 39 0.89 -2.50 29.24
CA ASP A 39 1.00 -3.13 30.56
C ASP A 39 2.22 -4.09 30.60
N ALA A 40 2.44 -4.88 29.54
CA ALA A 40 3.59 -5.78 29.40
C ALA A 40 4.93 -5.03 29.29
N ILE A 41 4.97 -3.92 28.54
CA ILE A 41 6.15 -3.03 28.47
C ILE A 41 6.48 -2.49 29.86
N THR A 42 5.48 -1.97 30.58
CA THR A 42 5.66 -1.43 31.94
C THR A 42 6.18 -2.51 32.90
N LEU A 43 5.64 -3.72 32.82
CA LEU A 43 6.11 -4.87 33.61
C LEU A 43 7.56 -5.22 33.29
N SER A 44 7.92 -5.28 32.01
CA SER A 44 9.29 -5.56 31.55
C SER A 44 10.30 -4.53 32.09
N GLU A 45 9.95 -3.24 32.04
CA GLU A 45 10.77 -2.17 32.62
C GLU A 45 10.92 -2.30 34.14
N SER A 46 9.84 -2.62 34.85
CA SER A 46 9.86 -2.86 36.30
C SER A 46 10.75 -4.04 36.68
N LEU A 47 10.61 -5.17 35.98
CA LEU A 47 11.43 -6.37 36.21
C LEU A 47 12.90 -6.10 35.92
N ARG A 48 13.21 -5.34 34.86
CA ARG A 48 14.58 -4.93 34.53
C ARG A 48 15.17 -4.02 35.61
N ALA A 49 14.39 -3.09 36.14
CA ALA A 49 14.82 -2.23 37.24
C ALA A 49 15.11 -3.04 38.51
N GLU A 50 14.23 -3.98 38.85
CA GLU A 50 14.40 -4.88 40.00
C GLU A 50 15.61 -5.80 39.83
N GLN A 51 15.78 -6.40 38.65
CA GLN A 51 16.94 -7.23 38.31
C GLN A 51 18.25 -6.47 38.52
N ASN A 52 18.33 -5.22 38.07
CA ASN A 52 19.50 -4.36 38.24
C ASN A 52 19.77 -4.02 39.71
N LYS A 53 18.71 -3.81 40.50
CA LYS A 53 18.82 -3.54 41.93
C LYS A 53 19.35 -4.77 42.68
N VAL A 54 18.69 -5.92 42.52
CA VAL A 54 19.07 -7.18 43.17
C VAL A 54 20.48 -7.62 42.74
N GLY A 55 20.81 -7.45 41.46
CA GLY A 55 22.15 -7.75 40.93
C GLY A 55 23.28 -6.93 41.56
N LYS A 56 22.98 -5.71 42.05
CA LYS A 56 23.94 -4.86 42.79
C LYS A 56 24.02 -5.22 44.28
N GLU A 57 22.91 -5.64 44.88
CA GLU A 57 22.84 -5.98 46.32
C GLU A 57 23.50 -7.33 46.65
N ILE A 58 23.45 -8.32 45.74
CA ILE A 58 24.06 -9.64 45.96
C ILE A 58 25.56 -9.56 46.26
N PRO A 59 26.41 -8.88 45.44
CA PRO A 59 27.83 -8.72 45.75
C PRO A 59 28.08 -7.93 47.05
N GLN A 60 27.20 -6.98 47.41
CA GLN A 60 27.34 -6.18 48.63
C GLN A 60 27.13 -7.04 49.88
N ARG A 61 26.05 -7.84 49.93
CA ARG A 61 25.80 -8.76 51.05
C ARG A 61 26.89 -9.81 51.20
N LYS A 62 27.35 -10.40 50.08
CA LYS A 62 28.47 -11.35 50.10
C LYS A 62 29.76 -10.73 50.63
N LYS A 63 30.05 -9.45 50.31
CA LYS A 63 31.20 -8.72 50.86
C LYS A 63 31.04 -8.40 52.36
N ALA A 64 29.82 -8.19 52.82
CA ALA A 64 29.50 -7.96 54.23
C ALA A 64 29.47 -9.25 55.09
N GLY A 65 29.62 -10.43 54.47
CA GLY A 65 29.53 -11.72 55.17
C GLY A 65 28.09 -12.15 55.48
N GLU A 66 27.10 -11.49 54.89
CA GLU A 66 25.67 -11.80 55.05
C GLU A 66 25.20 -12.84 54.01
N SER A 67 24.14 -13.59 54.31
CA SER A 67 23.51 -14.47 53.31
C SER A 67 22.85 -13.65 52.21
N ALA A 68 23.03 -14.10 50.97
CA ALA A 68 22.41 -13.56 49.77
C ALA A 68 21.43 -14.56 49.12
N ASP A 69 21.07 -15.64 49.81
CA ASP A 69 20.32 -16.76 49.22
C ASP A 69 18.92 -16.33 48.77
N GLU A 70 18.22 -15.51 49.57
CA GLU A 70 16.92 -14.93 49.22
C GLU A 70 17.00 -14.02 47.99
N LEU A 71 18.08 -13.22 47.87
CA LEU A 71 18.30 -12.34 46.73
C LEU A 71 18.64 -13.15 45.46
N ILE A 72 19.39 -14.25 45.60
CA ILE A 72 19.69 -15.16 44.49
C ILE A 72 18.42 -15.88 44.02
N ALA A 73 17.58 -16.33 44.95
CA ALA A 73 16.27 -16.91 44.63
C ALA A 73 15.37 -15.89 43.92
N ARG A 74 15.28 -14.65 44.44
CA ARG A 74 14.50 -13.58 43.80
C ARG A 74 15.04 -13.23 42.42
N LEU A 75 16.35 -13.16 42.23
CA LEU A 75 16.96 -12.91 40.91
C LEU A 75 16.60 -14.01 39.90
N SER A 76 16.57 -15.27 40.35
CA SER A 76 16.18 -16.41 39.51
C SER A 76 14.70 -16.33 39.12
N GLN A 77 13.84 -15.94 40.06
CA GLN A 77 12.42 -15.70 39.81
C GLN A 77 12.19 -14.53 38.84
N ILE A 78 12.87 -13.39 39.01
CA ILE A 78 12.78 -12.23 38.10
C ILE A 78 13.18 -12.61 36.68
N LYS A 79 14.23 -13.44 36.50
CA LYS A 79 14.64 -13.92 35.18
C LYS A 79 13.53 -14.74 34.51
N LYS A 80 12.85 -15.60 35.27
CA LYS A 80 11.72 -16.39 34.79
C LYS A 80 10.54 -15.50 34.40
N GLU A 81 10.14 -14.59 35.29
CA GLU A 81 9.07 -13.61 35.06
C GLU A 81 9.38 -12.71 33.84
N SER A 82 10.64 -12.33 33.65
CA SER A 82 11.07 -11.52 32.50
C SER A 82 10.95 -12.28 31.18
N GLN A 83 11.33 -13.56 31.18
CA GLN A 83 11.19 -14.40 29.99
C GLN A 83 9.72 -14.60 29.63
N GLU A 84 8.88 -14.96 30.61
CA GLU A 84 7.43 -15.12 30.43
C GLU A 84 6.77 -13.82 29.92
N ALA A 85 7.17 -12.67 30.46
CA ALA A 85 6.67 -11.36 30.01
C ALA A 85 7.11 -11.03 28.58
N GLN A 86 8.35 -11.35 28.19
CA GLN A 86 8.84 -11.14 26.83
C GLN A 86 8.13 -12.02 25.80
N ASP A 87 7.92 -13.29 26.12
CA ASP A 87 7.23 -14.21 25.20
C ASP A 87 5.77 -13.79 25.02
N ARG A 88 5.09 -13.41 26.11
CA ARG A 88 3.74 -12.84 26.04
C ARG A 88 3.69 -11.52 25.25
N LEU A 89 4.67 -10.64 25.43
CA LEU A 89 4.74 -9.38 24.69
C LEU A 89 4.85 -9.63 23.18
N LYS A 90 5.69 -10.58 22.75
CA LYS A 90 5.82 -10.95 21.33
C LYS A 90 4.51 -11.45 20.73
N GLU A 91 3.77 -12.29 21.45
CA GLU A 91 2.46 -12.78 21.00
C GLU A 91 1.44 -11.65 20.86
N ILE A 92 1.40 -10.73 21.84
CA ILE A 92 0.53 -9.54 21.82
C ILE A 92 0.90 -8.63 20.66
N GLU A 93 2.20 -8.38 20.45
CA GLU A 93 2.71 -7.52 19.37
C GLU A 93 2.38 -8.09 18.00
N ALA A 94 2.61 -9.38 17.77
CA ALA A 94 2.29 -10.04 16.51
C ALA A 94 0.79 -9.92 16.18
N ARG A 95 -0.09 -10.18 17.15
CA ARG A 95 -1.55 -10.04 16.95
C ARG A 95 -1.97 -8.59 16.79
N PHE A 96 -1.35 -7.67 17.52
CA PHE A 96 -1.60 -6.24 17.40
C PHE A 96 -1.24 -5.73 16.00
N GLU A 97 -0.06 -6.09 15.50
CA GLU A 97 0.42 -5.70 14.18
C GLU A 97 -0.44 -6.30 13.05
N GLU A 98 -0.84 -7.57 13.17
CA GLU A 98 -1.75 -8.22 12.22
C GLU A 98 -3.04 -7.40 12.02
N ILE A 99 -3.69 -7.02 13.13
CA ILE A 99 -4.93 -6.24 13.08
C ILE A 99 -4.65 -4.81 12.59
N ALA A 100 -3.62 -4.16 13.14
CA ALA A 100 -3.29 -2.77 12.83
C ALA A 100 -2.91 -2.55 11.35
N LEU A 101 -2.17 -3.49 10.75
CA LEU A 101 -1.82 -3.47 9.33
C LEU A 101 -2.98 -3.90 8.42
N GLY A 102 -3.98 -4.61 8.95
CA GLY A 102 -5.20 -4.96 8.22
C GLY A 102 -6.21 -3.80 8.08
N LEU A 103 -6.13 -2.80 8.97
CA LEU A 103 -7.03 -1.65 8.96
C LEU A 103 -6.82 -0.79 7.70
N PRO A 104 -7.91 -0.43 6.98
CA PRO A 104 -7.82 0.52 5.87
C PRO A 104 -7.60 1.94 6.38
N ASN A 105 -7.19 2.86 5.49
CA ASN A 105 -7.16 4.28 5.84
C ASN A 105 -8.58 4.84 6.09
N VAL A 106 -8.66 5.87 6.95
CA VAL A 106 -9.91 6.57 7.29
C VAL A 106 -10.32 7.46 6.10
N PRO A 107 -11.54 7.29 5.54
CA PRO A 107 -12.02 8.17 4.47
C PRO A 107 -12.10 9.63 4.94
N HIS A 108 -11.75 10.56 4.05
CA HIS A 108 -11.98 11.98 4.29
C HIS A 108 -13.49 12.27 4.41
N GLU A 109 -13.86 13.30 5.17
CA GLU A 109 -15.27 13.68 5.39
C GLU A 109 -16.03 14.05 4.10
N SER A 110 -15.31 14.43 3.03
CA SER A 110 -15.89 14.72 1.72
C SER A 110 -16.26 13.46 0.92
N VAL A 111 -15.82 12.28 1.34
CA VAL A 111 -16.13 11.01 0.67
C VAL A 111 -17.56 10.61 0.98
N LEU A 112 -18.35 10.34 -0.07
CA LEU A 112 -19.72 9.87 0.10
C LEU A 112 -19.71 8.48 0.76
N ARG A 113 -20.45 8.34 1.86
CA ARG A 113 -20.65 7.06 2.53
C ARG A 113 -21.63 6.19 1.74
N SER A 114 -21.11 5.17 1.06
CA SER A 114 -21.90 4.11 0.44
C SER A 114 -21.01 2.87 0.23
N LEU A 115 -21.62 1.69 0.30
CA LEU A 115 -20.99 0.41 -0.04
C LEU A 115 -21.23 0.01 -1.51
N ASN A 116 -22.07 0.75 -2.22
CA ASN A 116 -22.50 0.46 -3.57
C ASN A 116 -21.67 1.29 -4.56
N LYS A 117 -20.82 0.64 -5.36
CA LYS A 117 -19.93 1.34 -6.32
C LYS A 117 -20.71 2.12 -7.38
N GLU A 118 -21.95 1.73 -7.65
CA GLU A 118 -22.87 2.42 -8.56
C GLU A 118 -23.26 3.82 -8.05
N ASP A 119 -23.04 4.11 -6.77
CA ASP A 119 -23.27 5.42 -6.16
C ASP A 119 -22.09 6.39 -6.35
N ASN A 120 -21.02 5.94 -7.02
CA ASN A 120 -19.89 6.79 -7.41
C ASN A 120 -20.35 8.03 -8.19
N GLN A 121 -19.75 9.18 -7.90
CA GLN A 121 -20.22 10.47 -8.41
C GLN A 121 -19.37 10.99 -9.55
N VAL A 122 -19.95 11.13 -10.75
CA VAL A 122 -19.30 11.80 -11.88
C VAL A 122 -19.21 13.29 -11.59
N VAL A 123 -17.98 13.82 -11.54
CA VAL A 123 -17.70 15.24 -11.25
C VAL A 123 -17.25 16.03 -12.48
N LYS A 124 -16.74 15.34 -13.51
CA LYS A 124 -16.35 15.96 -14.78
C LYS A 124 -16.62 14.98 -15.92
N THR A 125 -17.02 15.52 -17.07
CA THR A 125 -17.07 14.79 -18.35
C THR A 125 -16.33 15.64 -19.38
N PHE A 126 -15.45 15.01 -20.16
CA PHE A 126 -14.67 15.69 -21.19
C PHE A 126 -14.93 15.10 -22.58
N GLY A 127 -15.05 15.97 -23.57
CA GLY A 127 -15.33 15.59 -24.96
C GLY A 127 -16.73 14.99 -25.15
N GLU A 128 -17.00 14.57 -26.39
CA GLU A 128 -18.25 13.89 -26.74
C GLU A 128 -17.99 12.39 -26.95
N LYS A 129 -18.90 11.57 -26.46
CA LYS A 129 -18.84 10.12 -26.70
C LYS A 129 -18.90 9.87 -28.21
N PRO A 130 -17.93 9.16 -28.81
CA PRO A 130 -17.94 8.92 -30.25
C PRO A 130 -19.20 8.19 -30.70
N SER A 131 -19.80 8.68 -31.78
CA SER A 131 -20.88 8.00 -32.50
C SER A 131 -20.34 7.46 -33.82
N PHE A 132 -20.66 6.21 -34.13
CA PHE A 132 -20.25 5.56 -35.36
C PHE A 132 -21.48 5.20 -36.20
N ASP A 133 -21.39 5.39 -37.51
CA ASP A 133 -22.37 4.97 -38.51
C ASP A 133 -22.09 3.55 -39.05
N PHE A 134 -21.11 2.86 -38.46
CA PHE A 134 -20.73 1.49 -38.76
C PHE A 134 -20.79 0.59 -37.50
N PRO A 135 -20.88 -0.74 -37.67
CA PRO A 135 -20.84 -1.67 -36.54
C PRO A 135 -19.56 -1.52 -35.71
N PHE A 136 -19.72 -1.23 -34.42
CA PHE A 136 -18.61 -1.06 -33.49
C PHE A 136 -17.79 -2.35 -33.38
N ARG A 137 -16.46 -2.21 -33.46
CA ARG A 137 -15.50 -3.29 -33.18
C ARG A 137 -14.77 -2.97 -31.88
N ASN A 138 -14.63 -3.97 -31.02
CA ASN A 138 -13.86 -3.80 -29.80
C ASN A 138 -12.33 -3.81 -30.08
N HIS A 139 -11.52 -3.49 -29.07
CA HIS A 139 -10.06 -3.41 -29.22
C HIS A 139 -9.39 -4.73 -29.64
N LEU A 140 -9.98 -5.88 -29.29
CA LEU A 140 -9.45 -7.19 -29.72
C LEU A 140 -9.64 -7.41 -31.21
N GLU A 141 -10.83 -7.14 -31.72
CA GLU A 141 -11.15 -7.28 -33.15
C GLU A 141 -10.32 -6.30 -34.00
N VAL A 142 -10.12 -5.07 -33.50
CA VAL A 142 -9.23 -4.10 -34.14
C VAL A 142 -7.79 -4.59 -34.13
N ALA A 143 -7.30 -5.09 -32.99
CA ALA A 143 -5.92 -5.55 -32.87
C ALA A 143 -5.62 -6.79 -33.73
N ASP A 144 -6.55 -7.73 -33.81
CA ASP A 144 -6.46 -8.92 -34.66
C ASP A 144 -6.40 -8.52 -36.14
N HIS A 145 -7.31 -7.64 -36.58
CA HIS A 145 -7.34 -7.16 -37.96
C HIS A 145 -6.04 -6.45 -38.38
N LEU A 146 -5.44 -5.69 -37.46
CA LEU A 146 -4.18 -4.97 -37.70
C LEU A 146 -2.93 -5.83 -37.46
N GLY A 147 -3.06 -7.01 -36.85
CA GLY A 147 -1.93 -7.87 -36.47
C GLY A 147 -0.98 -7.21 -35.47
N ILE A 148 -1.48 -6.34 -34.58
CA ILE A 148 -0.67 -5.54 -33.65
C ILE A 148 -0.56 -6.14 -32.25
N LEU A 149 -1.36 -7.17 -31.95
CA LEU A 149 -1.29 -7.97 -30.73
C LEU A 149 -1.29 -9.46 -31.07
N ASP A 150 -0.50 -10.25 -30.35
CA ASP A 150 -0.44 -11.70 -30.46
C ASP A 150 -0.61 -12.34 -29.08
N PHE A 151 -1.86 -12.69 -28.78
CA PHE A 151 -2.24 -13.36 -27.52
C PHE A 151 -1.91 -14.85 -27.53
N GLU A 152 -1.93 -15.50 -28.70
CA GLU A 152 -1.66 -16.94 -28.81
C GLU A 152 -0.19 -17.25 -28.48
N ARG A 153 0.74 -16.50 -29.08
CA ARG A 153 2.16 -16.66 -28.78
C ARG A 153 2.48 -16.21 -27.35
N GLY A 154 1.80 -15.19 -26.84
CA GLY A 154 1.89 -14.79 -25.44
C GLY A 154 1.49 -15.91 -24.48
N ALA A 155 0.34 -16.54 -24.72
CA ALA A 155 -0.13 -17.70 -23.96
C ALA A 155 0.79 -18.91 -24.06
N LYS A 156 1.42 -19.12 -25.22
CA LYS A 156 2.40 -20.18 -25.42
C LYS A 156 3.70 -19.96 -24.63
N ILE A 157 4.13 -18.71 -24.43
CA ILE A 157 5.38 -18.40 -23.71
C ILE A 157 5.15 -18.44 -22.19
N THR A 158 4.04 -17.88 -21.71
CA THR A 158 3.84 -17.63 -20.27
C THR A 158 2.51 -18.20 -19.75
N GLY A 159 1.43 -17.98 -20.49
CA GLY A 159 0.06 -18.30 -20.07
C GLY A 159 -0.90 -17.18 -20.46
N ALA A 160 -2.19 -17.36 -20.17
CA ALA A 160 -3.20 -16.32 -20.44
C ALA A 160 -2.85 -15.00 -19.72
N GLY A 161 -3.28 -13.85 -20.28
CA GLY A 161 -3.05 -12.53 -19.66
C GLY A 161 -1.68 -11.90 -19.93
N PHE A 162 -0.94 -12.40 -20.93
CA PHE A 162 0.36 -11.88 -21.37
C PHE A 162 0.37 -11.62 -22.88
N PRO A 163 -0.14 -10.46 -23.36
CA PRO A 163 -0.13 -10.14 -24.79
C PRO A 163 1.28 -9.83 -25.31
N ILE A 164 1.60 -10.25 -26.53
CA ILE A 164 2.76 -9.73 -27.27
C ILE A 164 2.30 -8.56 -28.15
N TYR A 165 2.98 -7.42 -28.04
CA TYR A 165 2.78 -6.29 -28.95
C TYR A 165 3.65 -6.44 -30.19
N VAL A 166 3.06 -6.31 -31.39
CA VAL A 166 3.70 -6.60 -32.67
C VAL A 166 3.72 -5.36 -33.55
N GLY A 167 4.87 -5.09 -34.21
CA GLY A 167 4.99 -4.02 -35.21
C GLY A 167 4.54 -2.66 -34.68
N ASP A 168 3.51 -2.09 -35.33
CA ASP A 168 2.96 -0.79 -34.95
C ASP A 168 2.29 -0.78 -33.56
N GLY A 169 1.81 -1.92 -33.05
CA GLY A 169 1.33 -2.02 -31.67
C GLY A 169 2.43 -1.78 -30.65
N SER A 170 3.60 -2.38 -30.87
CA SER A 170 4.78 -2.16 -30.02
C SER A 170 5.32 -0.73 -30.16
N ARG A 171 5.26 -0.16 -31.37
CA ARG A 171 5.65 1.24 -31.60
C ARG A 171 4.72 2.22 -30.88
N LEU A 172 3.41 1.99 -30.97
CA LEU A 172 2.39 2.81 -30.31
C LEU A 172 2.55 2.78 -28.79
N GLU A 173 2.73 1.59 -28.22
CA GLU A 173 2.95 1.41 -26.78
C GLU A 173 4.11 2.28 -26.29
N ARG A 174 5.29 2.18 -26.93
CA ARG A 174 6.45 3.00 -26.57
C ARG A 174 6.21 4.50 -26.79
N ALA A 175 5.48 4.87 -27.83
CA ALA A 175 5.14 6.27 -28.08
C ALA A 175 4.25 6.85 -26.97
N LEU A 176 3.26 6.08 -26.49
CA LEU A 176 2.42 6.47 -25.36
C LEU A 176 3.23 6.62 -24.07
N LEU A 177 4.13 5.68 -23.78
CA LEU A 177 4.99 5.77 -22.59
C LEU A 177 5.85 7.03 -22.58
N ASN A 178 6.54 7.31 -23.68
CA ASN A 178 7.36 8.52 -23.81
C ASN A 178 6.51 9.79 -23.74
N PHE A 179 5.36 9.81 -24.42
CA PHE A 179 4.43 10.93 -24.37
C PHE A 179 4.01 11.25 -22.93
N LEU A 180 3.61 10.24 -22.15
CA LEU A 180 3.19 10.44 -20.76
C LEU A 180 4.34 10.91 -19.87
N LEU A 181 5.54 10.32 -20.00
CA LEU A 181 6.72 10.73 -19.24
C LEU A 181 7.11 12.18 -19.54
N ASP A 182 7.23 12.56 -20.82
CA ASP A 182 7.60 13.91 -21.23
C ASP A 182 6.58 14.95 -20.73
N ARG A 183 5.29 14.61 -20.73
CA ARG A 183 4.24 15.49 -20.16
C ARG A 183 4.43 15.69 -18.66
N ASN A 184 4.66 14.61 -17.92
CA ASN A 184 4.83 14.68 -16.48
C ASN A 184 6.10 15.47 -16.11
N GLU A 185 7.19 15.29 -16.84
CA GLU A 185 8.41 16.08 -16.68
C GLU A 185 8.16 17.57 -16.93
N GLY A 186 7.42 17.91 -17.99
CA GLY A 186 6.98 19.28 -18.26
C GLY A 186 6.09 19.90 -17.17
N ARG A 187 5.54 19.07 -16.27
CA ARG A 187 4.75 19.47 -15.09
C ARG A 187 5.57 19.48 -13.79
N GLY A 188 6.88 19.28 -13.88
CA GLY A 188 7.81 19.35 -12.75
C GLY A 188 7.98 18.03 -11.99
N PHE A 189 7.58 16.89 -12.57
CA PHE A 189 7.86 15.57 -12.01
C PHE A 189 9.26 15.10 -12.45
N VAL A 190 10.05 14.59 -11.51
CA VAL A 190 11.38 14.04 -11.81
C VAL A 190 11.21 12.61 -12.35
N PRO A 191 11.67 12.30 -13.58
CA PRO A 191 11.60 10.95 -14.10
C PRO A 191 12.63 10.03 -13.40
N LEU A 192 12.18 8.86 -12.97
CA LEU A 192 13.02 7.85 -12.31
C LEU A 192 12.95 6.50 -13.03
N GLY A 193 14.11 5.83 -13.13
CA GLY A 193 14.20 4.41 -13.45
C GLY A 193 14.28 3.60 -12.15
N LEU A 194 13.30 2.73 -11.91
CA LEU A 194 13.14 2.03 -10.63
C LEU A 194 13.42 0.53 -10.74
N PRO A 195 13.86 -0.13 -9.65
CA PRO A 195 13.83 -1.59 -9.55
C PRO A 195 12.40 -2.13 -9.69
N TYR A 196 12.26 -3.30 -10.33
CA TYR A 196 10.96 -4.01 -10.42
C TYR A 196 10.76 -5.05 -9.32
N LEU A 197 11.81 -5.31 -8.54
CA LEU A 197 11.81 -6.18 -7.38
C LEU A 197 12.02 -5.32 -6.14
N VAL A 198 11.20 -5.54 -5.11
CA VAL A 198 11.27 -4.83 -3.83
C VAL A 198 11.28 -5.83 -2.68
N ASN A 199 11.86 -5.43 -1.55
CA ASN A 199 11.84 -6.22 -0.34
C ASN A 199 10.51 -6.07 0.42
N SER A 200 10.28 -6.97 1.39
CA SER A 200 9.06 -7.01 2.21
C SER A 200 8.78 -5.68 2.92
N GLU A 201 9.81 -5.03 3.47
CA GLU A 201 9.67 -3.75 4.17
C GLU A 201 9.09 -2.65 3.26
N THR A 202 9.45 -2.66 1.97
CA THR A 202 8.92 -1.71 0.99
C THR A 202 7.45 -2.02 0.71
N GLY A 203 7.10 -3.30 0.60
CA GLY A 203 5.72 -3.75 0.46
C GLY A 203 4.84 -3.38 1.66
N TYR A 204 5.36 -3.44 2.89
CA TYR A 204 4.66 -2.96 4.09
C TYR A 204 4.50 -1.44 4.10
N THR A 205 5.56 -0.71 3.72
CA THR A 205 5.56 0.76 3.68
C THR A 205 4.48 1.30 2.73
N SER A 206 4.31 0.66 1.57
CA SER A 206 3.31 1.05 0.59
C SER A 206 1.88 0.56 0.89
N GLY A 207 1.68 -0.24 1.96
CA GLY A 207 0.39 -0.84 2.29
C GLY A 207 0.00 -2.06 1.44
N GLN A 208 0.90 -2.58 0.62
CA GLN A 208 0.63 -3.76 -0.21
C GLN A 208 0.71 -5.06 0.62
N LEU A 209 1.69 -5.14 1.52
CA LEU A 209 1.83 -6.23 2.49
C LEU A 209 1.28 -5.81 3.87
N PRO A 210 0.70 -6.74 4.63
CA PRO A 210 0.50 -8.16 4.30
C PRO A 210 -0.77 -8.42 3.48
N LYS A 211 -1.63 -7.40 3.35
CA LYS A 211 -3.03 -7.52 2.94
C LYS A 211 -3.26 -8.05 1.52
N PHE A 212 -2.38 -7.68 0.60
CA PHE A 212 -2.48 -8.02 -0.82
C PHE A 212 -1.32 -8.91 -1.28
N ALA A 213 -0.71 -9.68 -0.36
CA ALA A 213 0.39 -10.59 -0.66
C ALA A 213 0.00 -11.63 -1.73
N ASP A 214 -1.26 -12.07 -1.73
CA ASP A 214 -1.81 -13.01 -2.71
C ASP A 214 -1.95 -12.39 -4.12
N GLN A 215 -1.98 -11.07 -4.23
CA GLN A 215 -2.06 -10.32 -5.49
C GLN A 215 -0.70 -10.00 -6.10
N MET A 216 0.40 -10.18 -5.36
CA MET A 216 1.76 -9.94 -5.82
C MET A 216 2.46 -11.23 -6.24
N TYR A 217 3.35 -11.15 -7.23
CA TYR A 217 4.30 -12.25 -7.51
C TYR A 217 5.45 -12.19 -6.50
N HIS A 218 5.79 -13.33 -5.89
CA HIS A 218 6.85 -13.46 -4.89
C HIS A 218 7.96 -14.38 -5.39
N VAL A 219 9.19 -13.90 -5.34
CA VAL A 219 10.43 -14.62 -5.63
C VAL A 219 10.94 -15.19 -4.30
N THR A 220 10.53 -16.42 -4.00
CA THR A 220 10.69 -17.01 -2.66
C THR A 220 12.13 -17.26 -2.25
N GLU A 221 13.03 -17.54 -3.20
CA GLU A 221 14.45 -17.84 -2.88
C GLU A 221 15.20 -16.60 -2.39
N ASP A 222 14.83 -15.42 -2.90
CA ASP A 222 15.46 -14.14 -2.56
C ASP A 222 14.64 -13.30 -1.57
N ASP A 223 13.42 -13.75 -1.23
CA ASP A 223 12.41 -13.00 -0.49
C ASP A 223 12.14 -11.59 -1.08
N LEU A 224 11.93 -11.55 -2.40
CA LEU A 224 11.62 -10.32 -3.13
C LEU A 224 10.25 -10.39 -3.80
N TYR A 225 9.59 -9.25 -3.95
CA TYR A 225 8.29 -9.14 -4.59
C TYR A 225 8.39 -8.35 -5.89
N VAL A 226 7.71 -8.83 -6.93
CA VAL A 226 7.58 -8.10 -8.18
C VAL A 226 6.51 -7.02 -8.03
N ILE A 227 6.82 -5.79 -8.43
CA ILE A 227 5.94 -4.65 -8.20
C ILE A 227 4.63 -4.72 -9.02
N PRO A 228 3.43 -4.59 -8.41
CA PRO A 228 2.16 -4.39 -9.11
C PRO A 228 1.92 -2.95 -9.58
N THR A 229 2.80 -2.02 -9.18
CA THR A 229 2.80 -0.60 -9.53
C THR A 229 4.14 0.04 -9.13
N ALA A 230 4.61 1.05 -9.87
CA ALA A 230 5.77 1.86 -9.49
C ALA A 230 5.58 2.57 -8.13
N GLU A 231 4.34 2.84 -7.72
CA GLU A 231 3.98 3.44 -6.43
C GLU A 231 4.69 2.79 -5.25
N ILE A 232 4.87 1.46 -5.28
CA ILE A 232 5.48 0.72 -4.16
C ILE A 232 6.96 1.08 -4.02
N ALA A 233 7.69 1.08 -5.13
CA ALA A 233 9.09 1.49 -5.13
C ALA A 233 9.24 2.98 -4.81
N LEU A 234 8.33 3.83 -5.32
CA LEU A 234 8.32 5.27 -5.03
C LEU A 234 8.02 5.56 -3.56
N GLY A 235 7.07 4.85 -2.95
CA GLY A 235 6.72 4.95 -1.53
C GLY A 235 7.85 4.52 -0.60
N GLY A 236 8.76 3.67 -1.09
CA GLY A 236 9.97 3.27 -0.37
C GLY A 236 11.14 4.27 -0.44
N LEU A 237 11.12 5.25 -1.36
CA LEU A 237 12.29 6.12 -1.62
C LEU A 237 12.78 6.88 -0.40
N HIS A 238 11.85 7.39 0.42
CA HIS A 238 12.14 8.20 1.60
C HIS A 238 11.88 7.45 2.92
N ARG A 239 11.82 6.12 2.86
CA ARG A 239 11.68 5.32 4.08
C ARG A 239 12.89 5.54 4.99
N ASP A 240 12.63 5.71 6.28
CA ASP A 240 13.66 5.97 7.30
C ASP A 240 14.45 7.29 7.11
N GLU A 241 13.89 8.24 6.35
CA GLU A 241 14.48 9.56 6.12
C GLU A 241 13.71 10.69 6.83
N ILE A 242 14.42 11.75 7.22
CA ILE A 242 13.82 13.02 7.62
C ILE A 242 13.92 13.98 6.43
N VAL A 243 12.80 14.25 5.79
CA VAL A 243 12.72 15.22 4.68
C VAL A 243 12.47 16.61 5.25
N LEU A 244 13.32 17.58 4.86
CA LEU A 244 13.14 18.98 5.23
C LEU A 244 11.95 19.57 4.48
N GLU A 245 11.13 20.35 5.18
CA GLU A 245 9.90 20.96 4.63
C GLU A 245 10.18 21.82 3.39
N GLU A 246 11.31 22.53 3.36
CA GLU A 246 11.76 23.34 2.22
C GLU A 246 12.04 22.55 0.93
N LYS A 247 12.18 21.22 1.01
CA LYS A 247 12.34 20.34 -0.16
C LYS A 247 11.00 19.87 -0.71
N LEU A 248 9.90 20.08 0.01
CA LEU A 248 8.56 19.68 -0.44
C LEU A 248 7.96 20.76 -1.35
N PRO A 249 7.16 20.38 -2.37
CA PRO A 249 6.79 19.02 -2.73
C PRO A 249 7.89 18.29 -3.51
N LEU A 250 8.08 17.00 -3.24
CA LEU A 250 8.89 16.10 -4.06
C LEU A 250 7.94 15.33 -5.00
N ARG A 251 8.18 15.46 -6.31
CA ARG A 251 7.32 14.91 -7.37
C ARG A 251 8.11 13.97 -8.25
N TYR A 252 7.63 12.74 -8.40
CA TYR A 252 8.30 11.69 -9.17
C TYR A 252 7.37 11.09 -10.22
N THR A 253 7.92 10.78 -11.39
CA THR A 253 7.23 9.97 -12.40
C THR A 253 8.12 8.80 -12.80
N ALA A 254 7.52 7.66 -13.08
CA ALA A 254 8.27 6.48 -13.48
C ALA A 254 7.45 5.61 -14.43
N TYR A 255 8.10 5.12 -15.47
CA TYR A 255 7.59 4.01 -16.25
C TYR A 255 8.08 2.70 -15.63
N THR A 256 7.15 1.76 -15.38
CA THR A 256 7.50 0.37 -15.06
C THR A 256 6.57 -0.61 -15.76
N ALA A 257 7.08 -1.81 -16.03
CA ALA A 257 6.21 -2.98 -16.17
C ALA A 257 5.63 -3.30 -14.78
N CYS A 258 4.33 -3.52 -14.72
CA CYS A 258 3.56 -3.79 -13.51
C CYS A 258 3.02 -5.21 -13.55
N PHE A 259 3.13 -5.94 -12.44
CA PHE A 259 2.81 -7.35 -12.37
C PHE A 259 1.75 -7.63 -11.29
N ARG A 260 0.59 -8.15 -11.70
CA ARG A 260 -0.52 -8.50 -10.80
C ARG A 260 -0.93 -9.94 -11.01
N ARG A 261 -1.14 -10.68 -9.91
CA ARG A 261 -1.63 -12.06 -10.00
C ARG A 261 -3.09 -12.13 -10.41
N GLU A 262 -3.85 -11.05 -10.28
CA GLU A 262 -5.29 -10.98 -10.61
C GLU A 262 -6.08 -12.16 -10.00
N ALA A 263 -5.66 -12.61 -8.81
CA ALA A 263 -6.20 -13.80 -8.19
C ALA A 263 -7.66 -13.54 -7.78
N GLY A 264 -8.55 -14.49 -8.09
CA GLY A 264 -9.98 -14.38 -7.78
C GLY A 264 -10.84 -13.72 -8.87
N THR A 265 -10.27 -13.38 -10.02
CA THR A 265 -10.97 -12.69 -11.13
C THR A 265 -11.44 -13.63 -12.24
N TYR A 266 -11.35 -14.94 -11.99
CA TYR A 266 -11.77 -15.99 -12.91
C TYR A 266 -13.23 -15.81 -13.34
N GLY A 267 -13.44 -15.58 -14.64
CA GLY A 267 -14.78 -15.44 -15.22
C GLY A 267 -15.33 -14.02 -15.26
N THR A 268 -14.53 -13.00 -14.92
CA THR A 268 -14.90 -11.60 -15.19
C THR A 268 -14.99 -11.34 -16.70
N GLU A 269 -15.92 -10.48 -17.13
CA GLU A 269 -16.19 -10.19 -18.55
C GLU A 269 -15.08 -9.37 -19.25
N GLU A 270 -14.09 -8.90 -18.49
CA GLU A 270 -13.00 -8.06 -18.98
C GLU A 270 -12.00 -8.90 -19.79
N ARG A 271 -12.00 -8.71 -21.12
CA ARG A 271 -11.12 -9.43 -22.06
C ARG A 271 -10.08 -8.50 -22.69
N GLY A 272 -8.95 -9.07 -23.11
CA GLY A 272 -7.91 -8.37 -23.85
C GLY A 272 -7.01 -7.50 -22.97
N LEU A 273 -6.80 -6.23 -23.33
CA LEU A 273 -5.84 -5.37 -22.64
C LEU A 273 -6.32 -4.76 -21.30
N VAL A 274 -7.60 -4.91 -20.96
CA VAL A 274 -8.18 -4.28 -19.75
C VAL A 274 -7.66 -4.91 -18.46
N ARG A 275 -7.47 -6.24 -18.45
CA ARG A 275 -6.98 -6.98 -17.30
C ARG A 275 -5.95 -8.01 -17.75
N ASN A 276 -4.70 -7.81 -17.33
CA ASN A 276 -3.56 -8.68 -17.66
C ASN A 276 -2.66 -8.85 -16.43
N HIS A 277 -1.87 -9.92 -16.43
CA HIS A 277 -0.87 -10.13 -15.39
C HIS A 277 0.32 -9.20 -15.52
N GLN A 278 0.61 -8.73 -16.73
CA GLN A 278 1.63 -7.75 -17.03
C GLN A 278 1.03 -6.60 -17.85
N PHE A 279 1.27 -5.37 -17.40
CA PHE A 279 0.92 -4.16 -18.14
C PHE A 279 1.94 -3.06 -17.87
N ASN A 280 2.04 -2.08 -18.77
CA ASN A 280 2.92 -0.93 -18.59
C ASN A 280 2.15 0.22 -17.97
N LYS A 281 2.80 0.98 -17.09
CA LYS A 281 2.21 2.17 -16.48
C LYS A 281 3.24 3.26 -16.32
N VAL A 282 2.81 4.51 -16.54
CA VAL A 282 3.56 5.71 -16.14
C VAL A 282 2.89 6.27 -14.89
N GLU A 283 3.64 6.25 -13.79
CA GLU A 283 3.14 6.65 -12.49
C GLU A 283 3.42 8.11 -12.19
N LEU A 284 2.54 8.73 -11.41
CA LEU A 284 2.74 10.01 -10.76
C LEU A 284 2.73 9.79 -9.25
N PHE A 285 3.75 10.28 -8.56
CA PHE A 285 3.85 10.17 -7.10
C PHE A 285 4.29 11.52 -6.51
N SER A 286 3.77 11.86 -5.34
CA SER A 286 4.12 13.10 -4.66
C SER A 286 4.24 12.89 -3.17
N LEU A 287 5.34 13.37 -2.60
CA LEU A 287 5.53 13.54 -1.17
C LEU A 287 5.39 15.03 -0.85
N VAL A 288 4.42 15.36 0.00
CA VAL A 288 4.02 16.75 0.28
C VAL A 288 3.76 16.97 1.76
N ALA A 289 3.73 18.24 2.16
CA ALA A 289 3.31 18.61 3.52
C ALA A 289 1.83 18.25 3.75
N PRO A 290 1.43 17.84 4.97
CA PRO A 290 0.06 17.36 5.23
C PRO A 290 -1.04 18.34 4.82
N ASP A 291 -0.84 19.64 5.05
CA ASP A 291 -1.78 20.72 4.72
C ASP A 291 -1.92 20.98 3.21
N LYS A 292 -1.02 20.43 2.39
CA LYS A 292 -1.01 20.54 0.91
C LYS A 292 -1.51 19.29 0.19
N SER A 293 -1.77 18.20 0.91
CA SER A 293 -2.14 16.90 0.32
C SER A 293 -3.33 16.95 -0.65
N TYR A 294 -4.42 17.66 -0.30
CA TYR A 294 -5.59 17.76 -1.19
C TYR A 294 -5.36 18.68 -2.39
N GLU A 295 -4.55 19.72 -2.25
CA GLU A 295 -4.13 20.56 -3.39
C GLU A 295 -3.30 19.72 -4.37
N GLU A 296 -2.40 18.88 -3.85
CA GLU A 296 -1.59 17.98 -4.66
C GLU A 296 -2.43 16.88 -5.33
N LEU A 297 -3.45 16.34 -4.65
CA LEU A 297 -4.39 15.39 -5.25
C LEU A 297 -5.07 15.97 -6.50
N GLU A 298 -5.53 17.22 -6.43
CA GLU A 298 -6.13 17.93 -7.56
C GLU A 298 -5.12 18.15 -8.70
N LEU A 299 -3.86 18.43 -8.37
CA LEU A 299 -2.78 18.53 -9.35
C LEU A 299 -2.54 17.19 -10.06
N LEU A 300 -2.39 16.09 -9.31
CA LEU A 300 -2.18 14.74 -9.85
C LEU A 300 -3.32 14.35 -10.78
N ARG A 301 -4.57 14.58 -10.36
CA ARG A 301 -5.77 14.37 -11.19
C ARG A 301 -5.68 15.18 -12.48
N SER A 302 -5.34 16.47 -12.39
CA SER A 302 -5.24 17.34 -13.57
C SER A 302 -4.17 16.89 -14.57
N CYS A 303 -3.05 16.32 -14.11
CA CYS A 303 -2.01 15.78 -14.99
C CYS A 303 -2.48 14.53 -15.75
N ALA A 304 -3.20 13.63 -15.07
CA ALA A 304 -3.81 12.46 -15.70
C ALA A 304 -4.88 12.87 -16.72
N GLU A 305 -5.77 13.80 -16.33
CA GLU A 305 -6.81 14.34 -17.21
C GLU A 305 -6.22 14.99 -18.47
N ASP A 306 -5.27 15.91 -18.32
CA ASP A 306 -4.62 16.59 -19.45
C ASP A 306 -3.95 15.60 -20.42
N SER A 307 -3.40 14.50 -19.93
CA SER A 307 -2.84 13.44 -20.79
C SER A 307 -3.90 12.77 -21.66
N VAL A 308 -5.06 12.45 -21.08
CA VAL A 308 -6.21 11.84 -21.79
C VAL A 308 -6.85 12.84 -22.75
N GLU A 309 -6.99 14.11 -22.34
CA GLU A 309 -7.53 15.20 -23.15
C GLU A 309 -6.68 15.44 -24.41
N LYS A 310 -5.35 15.40 -24.29
CA LYS A 310 -4.42 15.59 -25.43
C LYS A 310 -4.41 14.43 -26.42
N LEU A 311 -4.80 13.23 -25.97
CA LEU A 311 -5.06 12.11 -26.86
C LEU A 311 -6.43 12.19 -27.54
N GLY A 312 -7.26 13.18 -27.17
CA GLY A 312 -8.60 13.38 -27.73
C GLY A 312 -9.61 12.32 -27.28
N LEU A 313 -9.37 11.70 -26.13
CA LEU A 313 -10.22 10.62 -25.62
C LEU A 313 -11.34 11.16 -24.74
N HIS A 314 -12.57 10.73 -25.00
CA HIS A 314 -13.71 11.00 -24.14
C HIS A 314 -13.59 10.23 -22.82
N TYR A 315 -13.79 10.91 -21.69
CA TYR A 315 -13.73 10.28 -20.37
C TYR A 315 -14.62 10.99 -19.34
N GLN A 316 -14.77 10.34 -18.19
CA GLN A 316 -15.41 10.89 -16.99
C GLN A 316 -14.44 10.82 -15.81
N THR A 317 -14.47 11.86 -14.98
CA THR A 317 -13.82 11.87 -13.67
C THR A 317 -14.87 11.59 -12.62
N THR A 318 -14.56 10.67 -11.71
CA THR A 318 -15.52 10.17 -10.74
C THR A 318 -14.90 10.17 -9.34
N ASN A 319 -15.66 10.67 -8.37
CA ASN A 319 -15.34 10.51 -6.96
C ASN A 319 -15.89 9.16 -6.47
N LEU A 320 -15.01 8.36 -5.87
CA LEU A 320 -15.36 7.06 -5.33
C LEU A 320 -16.10 7.20 -3.99
N VAL A 321 -17.07 6.32 -3.75
CA VAL A 321 -17.72 6.16 -2.43
C VAL A 321 -16.83 5.37 -1.47
N SER A 322 -17.13 5.44 -0.18
CA SER A 322 -16.32 4.83 0.89
C SER A 322 -16.04 3.34 0.71
N GLY A 323 -17.01 2.58 0.18
CA GLY A 323 -16.89 1.14 -0.08
C GLY A 323 -16.09 0.79 -1.34
N ASP A 324 -15.89 1.74 -2.26
CA ASP A 324 -15.15 1.54 -3.51
C ASP A 324 -13.73 2.15 -3.48
N LEU A 325 -13.36 2.84 -2.39
CA LEU A 325 -11.99 3.27 -2.16
C LEU A 325 -11.04 2.08 -2.04
N GLY A 326 -9.85 2.20 -2.66
CA GLY A 326 -8.76 1.22 -2.51
C GLY A 326 -8.37 1.04 -1.05
N GLN A 327 -8.10 -0.20 -0.61
CA GLN A 327 -7.94 -0.51 0.82
C GLN A 327 -6.56 -0.21 1.43
N ALA A 328 -5.70 0.48 0.68
CA ALA A 328 -4.43 1.03 1.15
C ALA A 328 -4.62 2.19 2.15
#